data_AF-A0A524PB84-F1
#
_entry.id   AF-A0A524PB84-F1
#
_cell.length_a   1.000
_cell.length_b   1.000
_cell.length_c   1.000
_cell.angle_alpha   90.00
_cell.angle_beta   90.00
_cell.angle_gamma   90.00
#
_symmetry.space_group_name_H-M   'P 1'
#
loop_
_entity.id
_entity.type
_entity.pdbx_description
1 polymer ?
#
loop_
_entity_poly.entity_id
_entity_poly.type
_entity_poly.pdbx_seq_one_letter_code
_entity_poly.pdbx_strand_id
1 'polypeptide(L)'
;MEAFFSAFQAFMSQLGATVGLPIIIFVFGLVLGAKPGRAFRAAITIGVAFIGINLVVGLMWGTLGGAAQAIVDYTGTNLDVIDVGWPSAAAIAFGTQVGSFIIPVALVVNIVMLAVGLTMTLNVDIWNFWHFAFLGSMVVVATGNLLLGLVAAGVFAALMLFMADWTAKSVQKFFNLPGISIPHGFSTAMVIPTIALNWVIDRIPGLKNW
;
A
#
# COMPACT_ATOMS: atom_id res chain seq x y z
N MET A 1 -23.74 -12.06 -11.17
CA MET A 1 -22.45 -11.42 -10.82
C MET A 1 -22.66 -10.29 -9.84
N GLU A 2 -23.49 -9.29 -10.12
CA GLU A 2 -23.75 -8.16 -9.21
C GLU A 2 -24.23 -8.58 -7.82
N ALA A 3 -25.13 -9.57 -7.71
CA ALA A 3 -25.60 -10.08 -6.43
C ALA A 3 -24.49 -10.72 -5.56
N PHE A 4 -23.47 -11.33 -6.18
CA PHE A 4 -22.33 -11.88 -5.45
C PHE A 4 -21.42 -10.74 -4.96
N PHE A 5 -21.12 -9.78 -5.83
CA PHE A 5 -20.29 -8.63 -5.47
C PHE A 5 -20.94 -7.78 -4.36
N SER A 6 -22.25 -7.55 -4.43
CA SER A 6 -22.98 -6.80 -3.41
C SER A 6 -23.09 -7.57 -2.09
N ALA A 7 -23.33 -8.89 -2.12
CA ALA A 7 -23.37 -9.71 -0.91
C ALA A 7 -22.00 -9.82 -0.23
N PHE A 8 -20.93 -10.02 -1.02
CA PHE A 8 -19.57 -10.06 -0.53
C PHE A 8 -19.16 -8.71 0.08
N GLN A 9 -19.51 -7.61 -0.57
CA GLN A 9 -19.26 -6.26 -0.05
C GLN A 9 -20.03 -6.01 1.26
N ALA A 10 -21.31 -6.36 1.33
CA ALA A 10 -22.11 -6.20 2.55
C ALA A 10 -21.49 -6.98 3.71
N PHE A 11 -21.06 -8.22 3.46
CA PHE A 11 -20.36 -9.05 4.44
C PHE A 11 -19.04 -8.40 4.91
N MET A 12 -18.20 -7.93 3.99
CA MET A 12 -16.92 -7.30 4.32
C MET A 12 -17.09 -5.97 5.09
N SER A 13 -18.09 -5.17 4.72
CA SER A 13 -18.38 -3.88 5.37
C SER A 13 -18.85 -4.03 6.83
N GLN A 14 -19.52 -5.14 7.18
CA GLN A 14 -19.97 -5.41 8.55
C GLN A 14 -18.84 -5.89 9.47
N LEU A 15 -17.78 -6.49 8.92
CA LEU A 15 -16.67 -7.04 9.69
C LEU A 15 -15.60 -5.98 10.03
N GLY A 16 -15.49 -4.92 9.22
CA GLY A 16 -14.46 -3.90 9.35
C GLY A 16 -13.06 -4.40 8.97
N ALA A 17 -12.10 -3.47 8.81
CA ALA A 17 -10.74 -3.78 8.32
C ALA A 17 -9.98 -4.76 9.23
N THR A 18 -10.18 -4.65 10.56
CA THR A 18 -9.50 -5.47 11.58
C THR A 18 -9.83 -6.96 11.47
N VAL A 19 -11.01 -7.32 10.94
CA VAL A 19 -11.46 -8.72 10.79
C VAL A 19 -11.47 -9.15 9.32
N GLY A 20 -11.87 -8.25 8.42
CA GLY A 20 -11.95 -8.52 6.98
C GLY A 20 -10.60 -8.87 6.36
N LEU A 21 -9.54 -8.13 6.69
CA LEU A 21 -8.22 -8.36 6.10
C LEU A 21 -7.59 -9.70 6.54
N PRO A 22 -7.62 -10.10 7.82
CA PRO A 22 -7.24 -11.46 8.23
C PRO A 22 -7.96 -12.56 7.47
N ILE A 23 -9.27 -12.44 7.23
CA ILE A 23 -10.04 -13.42 6.47
C ILE A 23 -9.56 -13.50 5.01
N ILE A 24 -9.35 -12.36 4.36
CA ILE A 24 -8.81 -12.31 3.01
C ILE A 24 -7.46 -13.02 2.93
N ILE A 25 -6.55 -12.72 3.87
CA ILE A 25 -5.21 -13.32 3.90
C ILE A 25 -5.27 -14.82 4.20
N PHE A 26 -6.19 -15.25 5.06
CA PHE A 26 -6.42 -16.66 5.34
C PHE A 26 -6.85 -17.42 4.08
N VAL A 27 -7.89 -16.95 3.40
CA VAL A 27 -8.42 -17.56 2.17
C VAL A 27 -7.35 -17.57 1.09
N PHE A 28 -6.64 -16.45 0.92
CA PHE A 28 -5.59 -16.34 -0.06
C PHE A 28 -4.42 -17.31 0.22
N GLY A 29 -3.99 -17.42 1.48
CA GLY A 29 -2.97 -18.38 1.89
C GLY A 29 -3.36 -19.82 1.57
N LEU A 30 -4.63 -20.19 1.75
CA LEU A 30 -5.15 -21.51 1.36
C LEU A 30 -5.09 -21.73 -0.15
N VAL A 31 -5.47 -20.74 -0.96
CA VAL A 31 -5.44 -20.83 -2.43
C VAL A 31 -4.01 -21.02 -2.94
N LEU A 32 -3.01 -20.41 -2.30
CA LEU A 32 -1.59 -20.63 -2.61
C LEU A 32 -1.03 -21.97 -2.08
N GLY A 33 -1.85 -22.82 -1.46
CA GLY A 33 -1.44 -24.13 -0.96
C GLY A 33 -0.79 -24.11 0.43
N ALA A 34 -0.94 -23.04 1.21
CA ALA A 34 -0.52 -23.06 2.61
C ALA A 34 -1.40 -24.02 3.43
N LYS A 35 -0.79 -24.76 4.36
CA LYS A 35 -1.53 -25.62 5.29
C LYS A 35 -2.53 -24.79 6.10
N PRO A 36 -3.79 -25.24 6.30
CA PRO A 36 -4.82 -24.45 6.98
C PRO A 36 -4.39 -23.91 8.35
N GLY A 37 -3.72 -24.73 9.16
CA GLY A 37 -3.22 -24.27 10.46
C GLY A 37 -2.15 -23.17 10.38
N ARG A 38 -1.33 -23.15 9.33
CA ARG A 38 -0.32 -22.10 9.11
C ARG A 38 -0.98 -20.82 8.61
N ALA A 39 -1.88 -20.93 7.63
CA ALA A 39 -2.63 -19.79 7.11
C ALA A 39 -3.46 -19.11 8.21
N PHE A 40 -4.13 -19.90 9.05
CA PHE A 40 -4.95 -19.39 10.16
C PHE A 40 -4.11 -18.62 11.19
N ARG A 41 -2.97 -19.19 11.60
CA ARG A 41 -2.05 -18.50 12.52
C ARG A 41 -1.54 -17.19 11.93
N ALA A 42 -1.14 -17.20 10.65
CA ALA A 42 -0.67 -15.99 9.97
C ALA A 42 -1.75 -14.89 9.93
N ALA A 43 -2.98 -15.26 9.58
CA ALA A 43 -4.13 -14.35 9.56
C ALA A 43 -4.41 -13.74 10.95
N ILE A 44 -4.41 -14.55 12.02
CA ILE A 44 -4.60 -14.05 13.39
C ILE A 44 -3.47 -13.10 13.78
N THR A 45 -2.20 -13.44 13.50
CA THR A 45 -1.06 -12.58 13.83
C THR A 45 -1.21 -11.20 13.19
N ILE A 46 -1.67 -11.13 11.95
CA ILE A 46 -1.94 -9.88 11.26
C ILE A 46 -3.09 -9.12 11.94
N GLY A 47 -4.19 -9.80 12.30
CA GLY A 47 -5.29 -9.18 13.06
C GLY A 47 -4.83 -8.58 14.39
N VAL A 48 -4.00 -9.30 15.16
CA VAL A 48 -3.43 -8.80 16.41
C VAL A 48 -2.53 -7.58 16.16
N ALA A 49 -1.72 -7.59 15.09
CA ALA A 49 -0.89 -6.45 14.71
C ALA A 49 -1.73 -5.20 14.38
N PHE A 50 -2.85 -5.35 13.67
CA PHE A 50 -3.77 -4.23 13.42
C PHE A 50 -4.38 -3.65 14.69
N ILE A 51 -4.77 -4.50 15.64
CA ILE A 51 -5.27 -4.03 16.93
C ILE A 51 -4.19 -3.23 17.66
N GLY A 52 -2.95 -3.73 17.67
CA GLY A 52 -1.81 -3.03 18.27
C GLY A 52 -1.52 -1.68 17.62
N ILE A 53 -1.51 -1.61 16.29
CA ILE A 53 -1.32 -0.35 15.54
C ILE A 53 -2.43 0.66 15.89
N ASN A 54 -3.70 0.24 15.83
CA ASN A 54 -4.82 1.13 16.15
C ASN A 54 -4.79 1.61 17.61
N LEU A 55 -4.36 0.77 18.55
CA LEU A 55 -4.15 1.17 19.94
C LEU A 55 -3.08 2.27 20.06
N VAL A 56 -1.91 2.07 19.44
CA VAL A 56 -0.82 3.05 19.48
C VAL A 56 -1.23 4.36 18.82
N VAL A 57 -1.90 4.30 17.65
CA VAL A 57 -2.43 5.48 16.96
C VAL A 57 -3.43 6.23 17.85
N GLY A 58 -4.34 5.51 18.52
CA GLY A 58 -5.30 6.12 19.45
C GLY A 58 -4.62 6.78 20.65
N LEU A 59 -3.57 6.17 21.21
CA LEU A 59 -2.77 6.75 22.30
C LEU A 59 -2.00 8.00 21.85
N MET A 60 -1.40 7.95 20.65
CA MET A 60 -0.75 9.12 20.06
C MET A 60 -1.75 10.25 19.83
N TRP A 61 -2.97 9.94 19.38
CA TRP A 61 -4.02 10.94 19.19
C TRP A 61 -4.41 11.63 20.50
N GLY A 62 -4.63 10.84 21.57
CA GLY A 62 -4.99 11.36 22.88
C GLY A 62 -3.90 12.24 23.52
N THR A 63 -2.63 11.99 23.20
CA THR A 63 -1.50 12.75 23.77
C THR A 63 -1.05 13.92 22.92
N LEU A 64 -1.02 13.77 21.59
CA LEU A 64 -0.53 14.79 20.65
C LEU A 64 -1.61 15.76 20.19
N GLY A 65 -2.90 15.37 20.22
CA GLY A 65 -3.99 16.22 19.75
C GLY A 65 -4.09 17.56 20.49
N GLY A 66 -3.98 17.54 21.83
CA GLY A 66 -4.01 18.76 22.64
C GLY A 66 -2.79 19.66 22.40
N ALA A 67 -1.60 19.08 22.22
CA ALA A 67 -0.39 19.83 21.93
C ALA A 67 -0.42 20.45 20.52
N ALA A 68 -0.91 19.72 19.53
CA ALA A 68 -1.07 20.21 18.16
C ALA A 68 -2.10 21.36 18.10
N GLN A 69 -3.22 21.23 18.81
CA GLN A 69 -4.23 22.29 18.89
C GLN A 69 -3.67 23.56 19.57
N ALA A 70 -2.89 23.40 20.64
CA ALA A 70 -2.24 24.53 21.28
C ALA A 70 -1.29 25.26 20.31
N ILE A 71 -0.50 24.53 19.51
CA ILE A 71 0.37 25.14 18.49
C ILE A 71 -0.48 25.95 17.51
N VAL A 72 -1.57 25.38 16.98
CA VAL A 72 -2.52 26.05 16.09
C VAL A 72 -3.07 27.34 16.69
N ASP A 73 -3.48 27.30 17.96
CA ASP A 73 -4.04 28.46 18.66
C ASP A 73 -2.98 29.57 18.87
N TYR A 74 -1.72 29.21 19.14
CA TYR A 74 -0.62 30.16 19.31
C TYR A 74 -0.10 30.74 17.99
N THR A 75 -0.06 29.94 16.92
CA THR A 75 0.43 30.38 15.61
C THR A 75 -0.65 31.06 14.76
N GLY A 76 -1.93 30.92 15.14
CA GLY A 76 -3.06 31.41 14.36
C GLY A 76 -3.25 30.69 13.02
N THR A 77 -2.62 29.51 12.84
CA THR A 77 -2.69 28.74 11.61
C THR A 77 -3.88 27.80 11.62
N ASN A 78 -4.69 27.78 10.57
CA ASN A 78 -5.85 26.88 10.48
C ASN A 78 -5.43 25.48 9.97
N LEU A 79 -4.80 24.68 10.83
CA LEU A 79 -4.40 23.29 10.53
C LEU A 79 -5.39 22.32 11.18
N ASP A 80 -6.32 21.81 10.37
CA ASP A 80 -7.43 20.95 10.76
C ASP A 80 -7.16 19.44 10.56
N VAL A 81 -6.00 19.09 9.99
CA VAL A 81 -5.64 17.71 9.65
C VAL A 81 -4.40 17.26 10.42
N ILE A 82 -4.46 16.05 10.98
CA ILE A 82 -3.35 15.39 11.67
C ILE A 82 -2.93 14.16 10.86
N ASP A 83 -1.63 14.03 10.59
CA ASP A 83 -1.06 12.86 9.93
C ASP A 83 -0.96 11.68 10.92
N VAL A 84 -1.76 10.65 10.67
CA VAL A 84 -1.84 9.42 11.47
C VAL A 84 -0.84 8.33 11.02
N GLY A 85 0.04 8.66 10.08
CA GLY A 85 1.05 7.78 9.53
C GLY A 85 0.51 6.74 8.54
N TRP A 86 1.44 6.10 7.85
CA TRP A 86 1.14 5.11 6.81
C TRP A 86 0.40 3.84 7.27
N PRO A 87 0.55 3.31 8.51
CA PRO A 87 -0.16 2.09 8.91
C PRO A 87 -1.68 2.28 8.94
N SER A 88 -2.12 3.45 9.38
CA SER A 88 -3.52 3.86 9.40
C SER A 88 -4.09 3.96 7.98
N ALA A 89 -3.34 4.56 7.05
CA ALA A 89 -3.71 4.63 5.65
C ALA A 89 -3.85 3.24 5.00
N ALA A 90 -2.93 2.31 5.32
CA ALA A 90 -2.99 0.93 4.84
C ALA A 90 -4.24 0.19 5.37
N ALA A 91 -4.57 0.37 6.66
CA ALA A 91 -5.78 -0.20 7.26
C ALA A 91 -7.05 0.29 6.56
N ILE A 92 -7.12 1.61 6.29
CA ILE A 92 -8.24 2.22 5.57
C ILE A 92 -8.31 1.67 4.14
N ALA A 93 -7.17 1.62 3.42
CA ALA A 93 -7.10 1.14 2.05
C ALA A 93 -7.67 -0.28 1.90
N PHE A 94 -7.25 -1.20 2.78
CA PHE A 94 -7.74 -2.58 2.77
C PHE A 94 -9.18 -2.72 3.25
N GLY A 95 -9.68 -1.79 4.06
CA GLY A 95 -11.08 -1.74 4.48
C GLY A 95 -12.05 -1.29 3.39
N THR A 96 -11.57 -0.80 2.24
CA THR A 96 -12.42 -0.30 1.16
C THR A 96 -12.92 -1.41 0.21
N GLN A 97 -13.87 -1.05 -0.65
CA GLN A 97 -14.29 -1.89 -1.78
C GLN A 97 -13.11 -2.26 -2.69
N VAL A 98 -12.22 -1.31 -2.98
CA VAL A 98 -11.03 -1.54 -3.81
C VAL A 98 -10.09 -2.51 -3.12
N GLY A 99 -9.85 -2.33 -1.82
CA GLY A 99 -9.02 -3.22 -1.00
C GLY A 99 -9.45 -4.68 -1.03
N SER A 100 -10.76 -4.93 -1.19
CA SER A 100 -11.30 -6.29 -1.28
C SER A 100 -10.92 -7.01 -2.59
N PHE A 101 -10.72 -6.26 -3.68
CA PHE A 101 -10.37 -6.80 -5.00
C PHE A 101 -8.92 -6.53 -5.42
N ILE A 102 -8.14 -5.80 -4.61
CA ILE A 102 -6.82 -5.36 -5.04
C ILE A 102 -5.84 -6.52 -5.24
N ILE A 103 -5.93 -7.56 -4.40
CA ILE A 103 -5.03 -8.70 -4.45
C ILE A 103 -5.15 -9.43 -5.79
N PRO A 104 -6.35 -9.91 -6.21
CA PRO A 104 -6.47 -10.55 -7.52
C PRO A 104 -6.11 -9.60 -8.67
N VAL A 105 -6.49 -8.32 -8.60
CA VAL A 105 -6.18 -7.34 -9.67
C VAL A 105 -4.67 -7.15 -9.82
N ALA A 106 -3.95 -6.87 -8.73
CA ALA A 106 -2.51 -6.64 -8.75
C ALA A 106 -1.73 -7.88 -9.18
N LEU A 107 -2.16 -9.09 -8.77
CA LEU A 107 -1.56 -10.34 -9.22
C LEU A 107 -1.78 -10.58 -10.72
N VAL A 108 -2.98 -10.34 -11.22
CA VAL A 108 -3.27 -10.46 -12.67
C VAL A 108 -2.39 -9.49 -13.45
N VAL A 109 -2.30 -8.23 -13.03
CA VAL A 109 -1.41 -7.24 -13.66
C VAL A 109 0.03 -7.73 -13.64
N ASN A 110 0.52 -8.23 -12.51
CA ASN A 110 1.89 -8.70 -12.41
C ASN A 110 2.18 -9.89 -13.32
N ILE A 111 1.29 -10.90 -13.36
CA ILE A 111 1.42 -12.07 -14.22
C ILE A 111 1.39 -11.66 -15.69
N VAL A 112 0.49 -10.75 -16.08
CA VAL A 112 0.40 -10.25 -17.46
C VAL A 112 1.69 -9.53 -17.86
N MET A 113 2.22 -8.65 -17.01
CA MET A 113 3.48 -7.96 -17.30
C MET A 113 4.66 -8.92 -17.44
N LEU A 114 4.73 -9.95 -16.60
CA LEU A 114 5.74 -11.01 -16.71
C LEU A 114 5.58 -11.83 -17.98
N ALA A 115 4.37 -12.23 -18.34
CA ALA A 115 4.08 -13.05 -19.52
C ALA A 115 4.39 -12.32 -20.83
N VAL A 116 4.15 -11.01 -20.88
CA VAL A 116 4.48 -10.15 -22.03
C VAL A 116 5.96 -9.75 -22.02
N GLY A 117 6.69 -10.01 -20.94
CA GLY A 117 8.11 -9.63 -20.79
C GLY A 117 8.34 -8.13 -20.57
N LEU A 118 7.32 -7.40 -20.09
CA LEU A 118 7.45 -5.98 -19.77
C LEU A 118 8.25 -5.73 -18.49
N THR A 119 8.27 -6.70 -17.58
CA THR A 119 9.09 -6.69 -16.37
C THR A 119 9.62 -8.09 -16.10
N MET A 120 10.71 -8.18 -15.33
CA MET A 120 11.23 -9.44 -14.78
C MET A 120 10.96 -9.56 -13.27
N THR A 121 10.18 -8.63 -12.72
CA THR A 121 9.89 -8.51 -11.28
C THR A 121 8.57 -9.22 -10.93
N LEU A 122 8.67 -10.28 -10.11
CA LEU A 122 7.54 -10.93 -9.47
C LEU A 122 7.33 -10.34 -8.07
N ASN A 123 6.21 -9.64 -7.86
CA ASN A 123 5.86 -9.05 -6.59
C ASN A 123 5.19 -10.08 -5.68
N VAL A 124 5.96 -10.61 -4.73
CA VAL A 124 5.50 -11.58 -3.73
C VAL A 124 5.02 -10.91 -2.44
N ASP A 125 5.21 -9.60 -2.30
CA ASP A 125 4.78 -8.83 -1.13
C ASP A 125 3.35 -8.32 -1.34
N ILE A 126 2.40 -9.11 -0.84
CA ILE A 126 0.96 -8.81 -0.94
C ILE A 126 0.55 -7.70 0.01
N TRP A 127 1.28 -7.54 1.12
CA TRP A 127 1.00 -6.46 2.06
C TRP A 127 1.14 -5.10 1.37
N ASN A 128 2.18 -4.94 0.55
CA ASN A 128 2.43 -3.73 -0.22
C ASN A 128 1.28 -3.32 -1.17
N PHE A 129 0.35 -4.21 -1.52
CA PHE A 129 -0.78 -3.86 -2.39
C PHE A 129 -1.73 -2.82 -1.79
N TRP A 130 -1.61 -2.51 -0.49
CA TRP A 130 -2.34 -1.42 0.13
C TRP A 130 -2.11 -0.08 -0.59
N HIS A 131 -0.93 0.18 -1.15
CA HIS A 131 -0.65 1.40 -1.91
C HIS A 131 -1.55 1.51 -3.14
N PHE A 132 -1.74 0.39 -3.84
CA PHE A 132 -2.57 0.31 -5.03
C PHE A 132 -4.04 0.44 -4.66
N ALA A 133 -4.44 -0.22 -3.57
CA ALA A 133 -5.79 -0.08 -3.03
C ALA A 133 -6.08 1.34 -2.59
N PHE A 134 -5.12 2.03 -1.96
CA PHE A 134 -5.29 3.39 -1.47
C PHE A 134 -5.54 4.37 -2.62
N LEU A 135 -4.68 4.34 -3.64
CA LEU A 135 -4.85 5.19 -4.83
C LEU A 135 -6.16 4.87 -5.56
N GLY A 136 -6.48 3.60 -5.77
CA GLY A 136 -7.75 3.21 -6.37
C GLY A 136 -8.95 3.68 -5.55
N SER A 137 -8.87 3.60 -4.22
CA SER A 137 -9.91 4.06 -3.30
C SER A 137 -10.14 5.56 -3.41
N MET A 138 -9.07 6.35 -3.53
CA MET A 138 -9.20 7.80 -3.76
C MET A 138 -9.94 8.10 -5.05
N VAL A 139 -9.68 7.35 -6.12
CA VAL A 139 -10.41 7.49 -7.39
C VAL A 139 -11.89 7.12 -7.23
N VAL A 140 -12.22 6.06 -6.49
CA VAL A 140 -13.63 5.72 -6.19
C VAL A 140 -14.29 6.83 -5.37
N VAL A 141 -13.62 7.37 -4.35
CA VAL A 141 -14.16 8.46 -3.53
C VAL A 141 -14.42 9.71 -4.37
N ALA A 142 -13.53 10.03 -5.32
CA ALA A 142 -13.68 11.20 -6.18
C ALA A 142 -14.74 11.03 -7.28
N THR A 143 -14.94 9.81 -7.80
CA THR A 143 -15.76 9.55 -9.00
C THR A 143 -17.05 8.77 -8.73
N GLY A 144 -17.16 8.11 -7.59
CA GLY A 144 -18.21 7.14 -7.27
C GLY A 144 -18.13 5.82 -8.05
N ASN A 145 -17.09 5.60 -8.88
CA ASN A 145 -17.02 4.47 -9.80
C ASN A 145 -15.93 3.45 -9.40
N LEU A 146 -16.35 2.26 -8.96
CA LEU A 146 -15.47 1.18 -8.55
C LEU A 146 -14.57 0.68 -9.69
N LEU A 147 -15.10 0.56 -10.91
CA LEU A 147 -14.32 0.05 -12.05
C LEU A 147 -13.17 1.01 -12.39
N LEU A 148 -13.43 2.32 -12.38
CA LEU A 148 -12.37 3.32 -12.58
C LEU A 148 -11.31 3.26 -11.48
N GLY A 149 -11.73 3.03 -10.23
CA GLY A 149 -10.80 2.83 -9.12
C GLY A 149 -9.92 1.59 -9.27
N LEU A 150 -10.49 0.46 -9.68
CA LEU A 150 -9.74 -0.78 -9.92
C LEU A 150 -8.79 -0.65 -11.12
N VAL A 151 -9.22 0.01 -12.20
CA VAL A 151 -8.35 0.30 -13.34
C VAL A 151 -7.19 1.21 -12.92
N ALA A 152 -7.46 2.28 -12.17
CA ALA A 152 -6.41 3.17 -11.67
C ALA A 152 -5.42 2.43 -10.76
N ALA A 153 -5.91 1.56 -9.87
CA ALA A 153 -5.08 0.73 -9.02
C ALA A 153 -4.20 -0.24 -9.83
N GLY A 154 -4.75 -0.86 -10.88
CA GLY A 154 -4.01 -1.74 -11.78
C GLY A 154 -2.94 -1.02 -12.59
N VAL A 155 -3.24 0.17 -13.12
CA VAL A 155 -2.26 1.02 -13.81
C VAL A 155 -1.14 1.43 -12.85
N PHE A 156 -1.49 1.81 -11.63
CA PHE A 156 -0.49 2.18 -10.63
C PHE A 156 0.39 0.98 -10.23
N ALA A 157 -0.19 -0.21 -10.08
CA ALA A 157 0.57 -1.44 -9.85
C ALA A 157 1.54 -1.72 -11.02
N ALA A 158 1.08 -1.57 -12.26
CA ALA A 158 1.92 -1.76 -13.45
C ALA A 158 3.10 -0.77 -13.50
N LEU A 159 2.84 0.50 -13.19
CA LEU A 159 3.87 1.54 -13.13
C LEU A 159 4.92 1.22 -12.06
N MET A 160 4.49 0.77 -10.87
CA MET A 160 5.43 0.42 -9.79
C MET A 160 6.26 -0.82 -10.14
N LEU A 161 5.67 -1.82 -10.80
CA LEU A 161 6.43 -2.99 -11.29
C LEU A 161 7.48 -2.58 -12.32
N PHE A 162 7.12 -1.72 -13.27
CA PHE A 162 8.05 -1.21 -14.27
C PHE A 162 9.21 -0.43 -13.65
N MET A 163 8.90 0.49 -12.74
CA MET A 163 9.91 1.27 -12.03
C MET A 163 10.81 0.41 -11.12
N ALA A 164 10.26 -0.65 -10.52
CA ALA A 164 11.04 -1.60 -9.73
C ALA A 164 12.07 -2.35 -10.59
N ASP A 165 11.66 -2.77 -11.77
CA ASP A 165 12.53 -3.47 -12.72
C ASP A 165 13.62 -2.54 -13.25
N TRP A 166 13.25 -1.30 -13.59
CA TRP A 166 14.17 -0.27 -14.06
C TRP A 166 15.25 0.08 -13.01
N THR A 167 14.86 0.16 -11.74
CA THR A 167 15.77 0.50 -10.64
C THR A 167 16.51 -0.70 -10.04
N ALA A 168 16.17 -1.93 -10.45
CA ALA A 168 16.70 -3.16 -9.87
C ALA A 168 18.23 -3.18 -9.83
N LYS A 169 18.92 -2.87 -10.94
CA LYS A 169 20.40 -2.89 -10.99
C LYS A 169 21.04 -1.94 -9.98
N SER A 170 20.48 -0.74 -9.82
CA SER A 170 20.99 0.25 -8.86
C SER A 170 20.77 -0.21 -7.42
N VAL A 171 19.58 -0.75 -7.12
CA VAL A 171 19.24 -1.29 -5.80
C VAL A 171 20.16 -2.48 -5.45
N GLN A 172 20.36 -3.41 -6.39
CA GLN A 172 21.22 -4.58 -6.17
C GLN A 172 22.67 -4.19 -5.94
N LYS A 173 23.19 -3.18 -6.67
CA LYS A 173 24.55 -2.65 -6.46
C LYS A 173 24.69 -1.95 -5.10
N PHE A 174 23.70 -1.15 -4.71
CA PHE A 174 23.75 -0.40 -3.46
C PHE A 174 23.66 -1.31 -2.23
N PHE A 175 22.72 -2.25 -2.21
CA PHE A 175 22.52 -3.17 -1.09
C PHE A 175 23.38 -4.45 -1.16
N ASN A 176 24.09 -4.67 -2.27
CA ASN A 176 24.85 -5.89 -2.54
C ASN A 176 23.99 -7.17 -2.44
N LEU A 177 22.75 -7.09 -2.92
CA LEU A 177 21.76 -8.17 -2.88
C LEU A 177 21.32 -8.53 -4.31
N PRO A 178 21.89 -9.55 -4.96
CA PRO A 178 21.56 -9.89 -6.33
C PRO A 178 20.12 -10.43 -6.46
N GLY A 179 19.45 -10.11 -7.56
CA GLY A 179 18.13 -10.66 -7.89
C GLY A 179 16.95 -10.02 -7.16
N ILE A 180 17.17 -8.95 -6.40
CA ILE A 180 16.10 -8.20 -5.72
C ILE A 180 15.70 -6.96 -6.51
N SER A 181 14.40 -6.69 -6.54
CA SER A 181 13.82 -5.42 -6.96
C SER A 181 12.75 -5.01 -5.95
N ILE A 182 12.42 -3.72 -5.86
CA ILE A 182 11.49 -3.18 -4.85
C ILE A 182 10.31 -2.52 -5.57
N PRO A 183 9.15 -3.19 -5.68
CA PRO A 183 7.93 -2.65 -6.27
C PRO A 183 7.02 -1.96 -5.24
N HIS A 184 7.62 -1.34 -4.22
CA HIS A 184 6.89 -0.72 -3.12
C HIS A 184 6.42 0.70 -3.48
N GLY A 185 5.11 0.94 -3.39
CA GLY A 185 4.48 2.15 -3.93
C GLY A 185 5.14 3.45 -3.45
N PHE A 186 5.52 3.52 -2.17
CA PHE A 186 6.23 4.68 -1.64
C PHE A 186 7.67 4.85 -2.17
N SER A 187 8.51 3.82 -2.11
CA SER A 187 9.92 3.91 -2.54
C SER A 187 10.03 4.14 -4.04
N THR A 188 9.15 3.48 -4.79
CA THR A 188 9.24 3.40 -6.24
C THR A 188 8.62 4.62 -6.90
N ALA A 189 7.59 5.23 -6.28
CA ALA A 189 7.08 6.53 -6.72
C ALA A 189 8.11 7.66 -6.55
N MET A 190 9.02 7.55 -5.58
CA MET A 190 10.05 8.56 -5.34
C MET A 190 11.24 8.46 -6.29
N VAL A 191 11.33 7.45 -7.17
CA VAL A 191 12.46 7.26 -8.09
C VAL A 191 12.66 8.49 -8.99
N ILE A 192 11.61 8.96 -9.65
CA ILE A 192 11.70 10.11 -10.57
C ILE A 192 12.09 11.39 -9.83
N PRO A 193 11.41 11.78 -8.72
CA PRO A 193 11.84 12.91 -7.90
C PRO A 193 13.29 12.79 -7.42
N THR A 194 13.72 11.60 -7.02
CA THR A 194 15.07 11.37 -6.50
C THR A 194 16.13 11.52 -7.59
N ILE A 195 15.87 11.02 -8.81
CA ILE A 195 16.78 11.22 -9.95
C ILE A 195 16.92 12.71 -10.27
N ALA A 196 15.80 13.45 -10.28
CA ALA A 196 15.82 14.90 -10.51
C ALA A 196 16.59 15.62 -9.40
N LEU A 197 16.39 15.24 -8.15
CA LEU A 197 17.09 15.81 -7.00
C LEU A 197 18.60 15.53 -7.07
N ASN A 198 19.00 14.29 -7.36
CA ASN A 198 20.41 13.93 -7.54
C ASN A 198 21.04 14.73 -8.66
N TRP A 199 20.35 14.91 -9.79
CA TRP A 199 20.83 15.74 -10.90
C TRP A 199 21.11 17.20 -10.47
N VAL A 200 20.31 17.76 -9.56
CA VAL A 200 20.55 19.10 -8.99
C VAL A 200 21.73 19.07 -8.02
N ILE A 201 21.75 18.12 -7.08
CA ILE A 201 22.81 17.99 -6.07
C ILE A 201 24.19 17.80 -6.73
N ASP A 202 24.27 16.98 -7.77
CA ASP A 202 25.51 16.71 -8.53
C ASP A 202 26.09 17.95 -9.23
N ARG A 203 25.32 19.05 -9.32
CA ARG A 203 25.71 20.32 -9.93
C ARG A 203 26.06 21.40 -8.92
N ILE A 204 25.83 21.18 -7.62
CA ILE A 204 26.14 22.13 -6.57
C ILE A 204 27.56 21.84 -6.04
N PRO A 205 28.54 22.75 -6.25
CA PRO A 205 29.87 22.60 -5.68
C PRO A 205 29.78 22.56 -4.15
N GLY A 206 30.32 21.51 -3.53
CA GLY A 206 30.29 21.29 -2.08
C GLY A 206 29.39 20.13 -1.63
N LEU A 207 28.27 19.89 -2.32
CA LEU A 207 27.37 18.75 -2.01
C LEU A 207 27.67 17.52 -2.87
N LYS A 208 28.23 17.70 -4.07
CA LYS A 208 28.58 16.61 -4.99
C LYS A 208 29.54 15.55 -4.41
N ASN A 209 30.37 15.94 -3.44
CA ASN A 209 31.44 15.11 -2.87
C ASN A 209 31.15 14.68 -1.41
N TRP A 210 29.93 14.91 -0.93
CA TRP A 210 29.52 14.54 0.43
C TRP A 210 28.99 13.10 0.45
#